data_AF-A0A7X9QZZ8-F1
#
_entry.id   AF-A0A7X9QZZ8-F1
#
_cell.length_a   1.000
_cell.length_b   1.000
_cell.length_c   1.000
_cell.angle_alpha   90.00
_cell.angle_beta   90.00
_cell.angle_gamma   90.00
#
_symmetry.space_group_name_H-M   'P 1'
#
loop_
_entity.id
_entity.type
_entity.pdbx_description
1 polymer ?
#
loop_
_entity_poly.entity_id
_entity_poly.type
_entity_poly.pdbx_seq_one_letter_code
_entity_poly.pdbx_strand_id
1 'polypeptide(L)'
;MAAPRDRVRFDEQGVTSIAGRLARSADDSDHECRHVLGNLEFGPRTAGEHYRNCGAVVEDGYRRVRRACDEWVATVNAHVDALRTAADHYTERDAATADDLARVPGPDTLRGDPGRWSR
;
A
#
# COMPACT_ATOMS: atom_id res chain seq x y z
N MET A 1 -34.21 -0.07 22.94
CA MET A 1 -33.82 0.40 21.59
C MET A 1 -32.34 0.75 21.64
N ALA A 2 -31.45 -0.19 21.28
CA ALA A 2 -30.01 0.05 21.30
C ALA A 2 -29.60 0.72 19.98
N ALA A 3 -28.87 1.83 20.06
CA ALA A 3 -28.38 2.56 18.89
C ALA A 3 -27.51 1.64 18.00
N PRO A 4 -27.55 1.79 16.66
CA PRO A 4 -26.59 1.12 15.81
C PRO A 4 -25.22 1.66 16.19
N ARG A 5 -24.39 0.82 16.83
CA ARG A 5 -22.97 1.10 16.96
C ARG A 5 -22.45 1.14 15.54
N ASP A 6 -22.26 2.35 15.02
CA ASP A 6 -21.61 2.60 13.74
C ASP A 6 -20.16 2.15 13.91
N ARG A 7 -19.93 0.84 13.75
CA ARG A 7 -18.62 0.22 13.88
C ARG A 7 -17.89 0.60 12.60
N VAL A 8 -16.97 1.55 12.71
CA VAL A 8 -15.94 1.77 11.69
C VAL A 8 -15.27 0.42 11.46
N ARG A 9 -15.62 -0.20 10.33
CA ARG A 9 -15.07 -1.49 9.92
C ARG A 9 -13.99 -1.20 8.89
N PHE A 10 -12.76 -1.60 9.21
CA PHE A 10 -11.66 -1.46 8.28
C PHE A 10 -11.81 -2.47 7.13
N ASP A 11 -11.72 -2.00 5.89
CA ASP A 11 -11.74 -2.85 4.70
C ASP A 11 -10.31 -3.26 4.33
N GLU A 12 -9.79 -4.24 5.06
CA GLU A 12 -8.46 -4.82 4.85
C GLU A 12 -8.28 -5.32 3.42
N GLN A 13 -9.30 -5.98 2.87
CA GLN A 13 -9.27 -6.52 1.52
C GLN A 13 -9.19 -5.40 0.48
N GLY A 14 -9.96 -4.32 0.67
CA GLY A 14 -9.90 -3.11 -0.15
C GLY A 14 -8.52 -2.46 -0.13
N VAL A 15 -7.95 -2.24 1.06
CA VAL A 15 -6.63 -1.63 1.23
C VAL A 15 -5.52 -2.49 0.62
N THR A 16 -5.54 -3.79 0.86
CA THR A 16 -4.58 -4.75 0.28
C THR A 16 -4.68 -4.79 -1.25
N SER A 17 -5.90 -4.73 -1.80
CA SER A 17 -6.14 -4.66 -3.24
C SER A 17 -5.56 -3.39 -3.86
N ILE A 18 -5.73 -2.23 -3.21
CA ILE A 18 -5.15 -0.95 -3.64
C ILE A 18 -3.62 -1.02 -3.61
N ALA A 19 -3.04 -1.49 -2.52
CA ALA A 19 -1.60 -1.64 -2.36
C ALA A 19 -1.01 -2.56 -3.46
N GLY A 20 -1.66 -3.69 -3.74
CA GLY A 20 -1.25 -4.60 -4.81
C GLY A 20 -1.32 -3.99 -6.22
N ARG A 21 -2.29 -3.12 -6.49
CA ARG A 21 -2.40 -2.40 -7.78
C ARG A 21 -1.29 -1.35 -7.94
N LEU A 22 -1.00 -0.62 -6.87
CA LEU A 22 0.07 0.39 -6.86
C LEU A 22 1.44 -0.26 -7.07
N ALA A 23 1.73 -1.37 -6.40
CA ALA A 23 2.97 -2.12 -6.58
C ALA A 23 3.17 -2.55 -8.04
N ARG A 24 2.14 -3.17 -8.66
CA ARG A 24 2.22 -3.56 -10.08
C ARG A 24 2.44 -2.37 -11.01
N SER A 25 1.75 -1.25 -10.76
CA SER A 25 1.95 -0.04 -11.56
C SER A 25 3.37 0.51 -11.44
N ALA A 26 3.98 0.41 -10.25
CA ALA A 26 5.35 0.82 -10.01
C ALA A 26 6.33 -0.10 -10.76
N ASP A 27 6.15 -1.42 -10.64
CA ASP A 27 6.96 -2.43 -11.34
C ASP A 27 6.88 -2.29 -12.86
N ASP A 28 5.68 -2.12 -13.41
CA ASP A 28 5.46 -1.94 -14.85
C ASP A 28 6.15 -0.67 -15.35
N SER A 29 6.03 0.43 -14.60
CA SER A 29 6.65 1.71 -14.98
C SER A 29 8.17 1.66 -14.88
N ASP A 30 8.71 1.01 -13.85
CA ASP A 30 10.15 0.77 -13.68
C ASP A 30 10.71 -0.10 -14.81
N HIS A 31 9.99 -1.16 -15.19
CA HIS A 31 10.34 -2.02 -16.32
C HIS A 31 10.39 -1.23 -17.63
N GLU A 32 9.33 -0.47 -17.94
CA GLU A 32 9.28 0.35 -19.15
C GLU A 32 10.34 1.46 -19.15
N CYS A 33 10.60 2.09 -18.01
CA CYS A 33 11.68 3.08 -17.88
C CYS A 33 13.04 2.46 -18.18
N ARG A 34 13.34 1.27 -17.66
CA ARG A 34 14.59 0.56 -17.98
C ARG A 34 14.65 0.15 -19.45
N HIS A 35 13.55 -0.32 -20.02
CA HIS A 35 13.49 -0.76 -21.41
C HIS A 35 13.71 0.41 -22.39
N VAL A 36 12.99 1.52 -22.19
CA VAL A 36 13.03 2.69 -23.07
C VAL A 36 14.28 3.54 -22.83
N LEU A 37 14.66 3.76 -21.56
CA LEU A 37 15.73 4.70 -21.20
C LEU A 37 17.08 4.03 -20.95
N GLY A 38 17.12 2.74 -20.66
CA GLY A 38 18.35 2.02 -20.30
C GLY A 38 19.34 1.85 -21.46
N ASN A 39 18.86 1.90 -22.70
CA ASN A 39 19.67 1.69 -23.91
C ASN A 39 19.96 2.98 -24.70
N LEU A 40 19.62 4.16 -24.16
CA LEU A 40 19.86 5.42 -24.84
C LEU A 40 21.34 5.81 -24.76
N GLU A 41 22.04 5.72 -25.90
CA GLU A 41 23.42 6.18 -26.04
C GLU A 41 23.48 7.53 -26.78
N PHE A 42 23.86 8.57 -26.05
CA PHE A 42 24.18 9.88 -26.62
C PHE A 42 25.71 10.03 -26.66
N GLY A 43 26.30 9.72 -27.82
CA GLY A 43 27.75 9.73 -27.99
C GLY A 43 28.17 10.30 -29.33
N PRO A 44 29.47 10.60 -29.51
CA PRO A 44 30.01 11.10 -30.77
C PRO A 44 29.80 10.15 -31.96
N ARG A 45 29.46 8.87 -31.69
CA ARG A 45 29.07 7.88 -32.72
C ARG A 45 27.60 7.97 -33.15
N THR A 46 26.71 8.55 -32.35
CA THR A 46 25.26 8.64 -32.63
C THR A 46 24.80 10.04 -33.05
N ALA A 47 25.46 11.09 -32.54
CA ALA A 47 25.22 12.47 -32.97
C ALA A 47 26.53 13.07 -33.51
N GLY A 48 26.58 13.37 -34.81
CA GLY A 48 27.74 14.04 -35.43
C GLY A 48 28.07 15.37 -34.75
N GLU A 49 29.30 15.86 -34.90
CA GLU A 49 29.85 16.98 -34.12
C GLU A 49 28.96 18.23 -34.05
N HIS A 50 28.16 18.49 -35.10
CA HIS A 50 27.24 19.62 -35.22
C HIS A 50 26.05 19.55 -34.25
N TYR A 51 25.70 18.36 -33.76
CA TYR A 51 24.58 18.12 -32.86
C TYR A 51 25.02 17.82 -31.43
N ARG A 52 26.30 18.01 -31.07
CA ARG A 52 26.81 17.70 -29.71
C ARG A 52 26.08 18.45 -28.61
N ASN A 53 25.83 19.75 -28.76
CA ASN A 53 25.08 20.52 -27.77
C ASN A 53 23.60 20.08 -27.69
N CYS A 54 22.97 19.81 -28.83
CA CYS A 54 21.59 19.31 -28.85
C CYS A 54 21.51 17.90 -28.21
N GLY A 55 22.49 17.04 -28.49
CA GLY A 55 22.61 15.71 -27.89
C GLY A 55 22.80 15.77 -26.37
N ALA A 56 23.63 16.70 -25.87
CA ALA A 56 23.83 16.89 -24.44
C ALA A 56 22.55 17.39 -23.73
N VAL A 57 21.79 18.31 -24.35
CA VAL A 57 20.49 18.78 -23.80
C VAL A 57 19.46 17.66 -23.77
N VAL A 58 19.38 16.86 -24.84
CA VAL A 58 18.48 15.70 -24.92
C VAL A 58 18.88 14.64 -23.89
N GLU A 59 20.17 14.33 -23.76
CA GLU A 59 20.69 13.40 -22.76
C GLU A 59 20.36 13.84 -21.34
N ASP A 60 20.58 15.11 -21.01
CA ASP A 60 20.25 15.67 -19.70
C ASP A 60 18.74 15.62 -19.43
N GLY A 61 17.92 15.90 -20.45
CA GLY A 61 16.47 15.73 -20.39
C GLY A 61 16.07 14.29 -20.04
N TYR A 62 16.61 13.30 -20.73
CA TYR A 62 16.35 11.88 -20.45
C TYR A 62 16.84 11.44 -19.07
N ARG A 63 17.99 11.94 -18.60
CA ARG A 63 18.49 11.68 -17.24
C ARG A 63 17.53 12.23 -16.18
N ARG A 64 16.97 13.43 -16.40
CA ARG A 64 15.96 14.02 -15.50
C ARG A 64 14.68 13.19 -15.47
N VAL A 65 14.20 12.74 -16.64
CA VAL A 65 13.02 11.87 -16.73
C VAL A 65 13.28 10.57 -15.97
N ARG A 66 14.42 9.90 -16.20
CA ARG A 66 14.78 8.67 -15.48
C ARG A 66 14.76 8.87 -13.96
N ARG A 67 15.40 9.94 -13.47
CA ARG A 67 15.41 10.27 -12.05
C ARG A 67 14.00 10.50 -11.48
N ALA A 68 13.14 11.22 -12.21
CA ALA A 68 11.77 11.47 -11.78
C ALA A 68 10.96 10.16 -11.71
N CYS A 69 11.17 9.24 -12.64
CA CYS A 69 10.56 7.92 -12.63
C CYS A 69 11.05 7.08 -11.44
N ASP A 70 12.36 7.05 -11.17
CA ASP A 70 12.95 6.36 -10.02
C ASP A 70 12.38 6.90 -8.69
N GLU A 71 12.27 8.23 -8.56
CA GLU A 71 11.70 8.90 -7.38
C GLU A 71 10.21 8.58 -7.20
N TRP A 72 9.44 8.54 -8.30
CA TRP A 72 8.03 8.16 -8.28
C TRP A 72 7.84 6.70 -7.84
N VAL A 73 8.59 5.75 -8.43
CA VAL A 73 8.55 4.33 -8.06
C VAL A 73 8.86 4.15 -6.57
N ALA A 74 9.92 4.80 -6.08
CA ALA A 74 10.30 4.74 -4.67
C ALA A 74 9.18 5.27 -3.75
N THR A 75 8.54 6.39 -4.13
CA THR A 75 7.45 6.98 -3.37
C THR A 75 6.21 6.07 -3.34
N VAL A 76 5.85 5.48 -4.48
CA VAL A 76 4.71 4.55 -4.57
C VAL A 76 4.97 3.32 -3.71
N ASN A 77 6.17 2.74 -3.76
CA ASN A 77 6.52 1.60 -2.91
C ASN A 77 6.44 1.94 -1.42
N ALA A 78 6.90 3.11 -0.99
CA ALA A 78 6.74 3.56 0.40
C ALA A 78 5.27 3.66 0.83
N HIS A 79 4.39 4.12 -0.05
CA HIS A 79 2.95 4.16 0.21
C HIS A 79 2.32 2.76 0.27
N VAL A 80 2.75 1.84 -0.61
CA VAL A 80 2.32 0.43 -0.57
C VAL A 80 2.67 -0.21 0.76
N ASP A 81 3.88 0.00 1.24
CA ASP A 81 4.32 -0.55 2.53
C ASP A 81 3.54 0.06 3.70
N ALA A 82 3.30 1.37 3.69
CA ALA A 82 2.46 2.02 4.69
C ALA A 82 1.03 1.47 4.72
N LEU A 83 0.43 1.20 3.54
CA LEU A 83 -0.91 0.59 3.45
C LEU A 83 -0.93 -0.84 4.00
N ARG A 84 0.12 -1.62 3.74
CA ARG A 84 0.26 -2.99 4.29
C ARG A 84 0.38 -2.96 5.81
N THR A 85 1.27 -2.13 6.35
CA THR A 85 1.43 -1.96 7.80
C THR A 85 0.14 -1.50 8.47
N ALA A 86 -0.60 -0.57 7.84
CA ALA A 86 -1.90 -0.16 8.34
C ALA A 86 -2.88 -1.34 8.37
N ALA A 87 -2.92 -2.14 7.31
CA ALA A 87 -3.77 -3.32 7.24
C ALA A 87 -3.46 -4.33 8.37
N ASP A 88 -2.19 -4.65 8.57
CA ASP A 88 -1.74 -5.54 9.64
C ASP A 88 -2.19 -5.06 11.03
N HIS A 89 -2.02 -3.77 11.33
CA HIS A 89 -2.44 -3.19 12.61
C HIS A 89 -3.95 -3.23 12.83
N TYR A 90 -4.75 -3.03 11.79
CA TYR A 90 -6.19 -3.16 11.91
C TYR A 90 -6.60 -4.62 12.13
N THR A 91 -5.96 -5.57 11.46
CA THR A 91 -6.18 -7.01 11.67
C THR A 91 -5.85 -7.42 13.11
N GLU A 92 -4.72 -6.96 13.65
CA GLU A 92 -4.34 -7.18 15.05
C GLU A 92 -5.38 -6.61 16.02
N ARG A 93 -5.86 -5.38 15.75
CA ARG A 93 -6.84 -4.71 16.61
C ARG A 93 -8.21 -5.37 16.56
N ASP A 94 -8.65 -5.84 15.40
CA ASP A 94 -9.89 -6.57 15.24
C ASP A 94 -9.83 -7.93 15.95
N ALA A 95 -8.70 -8.64 15.87
CA ALA A 95 -8.47 -9.89 16.59
C ALA A 95 -8.49 -9.68 18.11
N ALA A 96 -7.80 -8.67 18.63
CA ALA A 96 -7.80 -8.32 20.05
C ALA A 96 -9.20 -7.95 20.54
N THR A 97 -9.95 -7.17 19.75
CA THR A 97 -11.33 -6.80 20.07
C THR A 97 -12.25 -8.03 20.09
N ALA A 98 -12.06 -8.97 19.16
CA ALA A 98 -12.84 -10.20 19.12
C ALA A 98 -12.56 -11.12 20.33
N ASP A 99 -11.29 -11.23 20.73
CA ASP A 99 -10.85 -11.97 21.91
C ASP A 99 -11.41 -11.36 23.21
N ASP A 100 -11.36 -10.04 23.35
CA ASP A 100 -11.96 -9.32 24.48
C ASP A 100 -13.49 -9.52 24.54
N LEU A 101 -14.17 -9.44 23.40
CA LEU A 101 -15.61 -9.71 23.33
C LEU A 101 -15.97 -11.15 23.68
N ALA A 102 -15.13 -12.13 23.32
CA ALA A 102 -15.32 -13.53 23.68
C ALA A 102 -15.12 -13.80 25.18
N ARG A 103 -14.31 -12.98 25.87
CA ARG A 103 -14.09 -13.07 27.32
C ARG A 103 -15.21 -12.45 28.17
N VAL A 104 -16.07 -11.61 27.59
CA VAL A 104 -17.22 -11.04 28.31
C VAL A 104 -18.32 -12.09 28.41
N PRO A 105 -18.74 -12.53 29.61
CA PRO A 105 -19.85 -13.46 29.77
C PRO A 105 -21.12 -12.87 29.18
N GLY A 106 -21.83 -13.63 28.33
CA GLY A 106 -23.12 -13.21 27.79
C GLY A 106 -24.15 -12.98 28.92
N PRO A 107 -25.14 -12.09 28.73
CA PRO A 107 -26.15 -11.77 29.75
C PRO A 107 -26.94 -12.99 30.25
N ASP A 108 -26.93 -14.11 29.52
CA ASP A 108 -27.57 -15.36 29.93
C ASP A 108 -26.81 -16.14 31.02
N THR A 109 -25.53 -15.85 31.26
CA THR A 109 -24.74 -16.50 32.33
C THR A 109 -24.93 -15.86 33.71
N LEU A 110 -25.57 -14.68 33.78
CA LEU A 110 -25.93 -14.01 35.04
C LEU A 110 -27.36 -14.34 35.50
N ARG A 111 -28.12 -15.14 34.72
CA ARG A 111 -29.41 -15.67 35.16
C ARG A 111 -29.15 -16.91 36.01
N GLY A 112 -28.69 -16.65 37.23
CA GLY A 112 -28.53 -17.67 38.26
C GLY A 112 -29.79 -18.51 38.41
N ASP A 113 -29.55 -19.81 38.54
CA ASP A 113 -30.48 -20.87 38.90
C ASP A 113 -31.53 -20.42 39.95
N PRO A 114 -32.83 -20.30 39.59
CA PRO A 114 -33.89 -19.92 40.54
C PRO A 114 -34.39 -21.14 41.34
N GLY A 115 -33.50 -22.03 41.77
CA GLY A 115 -33.87 -23.39 42.18
C GLY A 115 -33.36 -23.90 43.54
N ARG A 116 -32.67 -23.10 44.36
CA ARG A 116 -32.07 -23.61 45.62
C ARG A 116 -32.43 -22.84 46.89
N TRP A 117 -33.71 -22.49 47.06
CA TRP A 117 -34.26 -22.13 48.37
C TRP A 117 -35.71 -22.61 48.48
N SER A 118 -35.92 -23.85 48.90
CA SER A 118 -37.10 -24.23 49.69
C SER A 118 -36.78 -25.50 50.47
N ARG A 119 -37.08 -25.42 51.76
CA ARG A 119 -36.99 -26.47 52.78
C ARG A 119 -37.92 -27.64 52.49
#